data_AF-A0A1I0LTZ8-F1
#
_entry.id   AF-A0A1I0LTZ8-F1
#
_cell.length_a   1.000
_cell.length_b   1.000
_cell.length_c   1.000
_cell.angle_alpha   90.00
_cell.angle_beta   90.00
_cell.angle_gamma   90.00
#
_symmetry.space_group_name_H-M   'P 1'
#
loop_
_entity.id
_entity.type
_entity.pdbx_description
1 polymer ?
#
loop_
_entity_poly.entity_id
_entity_poly.type
_entity_poly.pdbx_seq_one_letter_code
_entity_poly.pdbx_strand_id
1 'polypeptide(L)'
;MGVRLVGEVAAWLESPAAAELTQSERLVLLLIAERAKDTTRRMLSFRGDRRDDGTKITLTELLQARTGLTERGLSDTVQRLSKRGLEVRVPVGKDKNGVIMFARRGHATDYILPELPASVSLPEPPPRRGSHRS
;
A
#
# COMPACT_ATOMS: atom_id res chain seq x y z
N MET A 1 5.56 14.14 13.37
CA MET A 1 6.29 13.60 12.19
C MET A 1 6.61 12.14 12.49
N GLY A 2 6.37 11.24 11.53
CA GLY A 2 6.23 9.79 11.70
C GLY A 2 7.51 8.98 11.99
N VAL A 3 8.51 9.57 12.65
CA VAL A 3 9.78 8.87 12.99
C VAL A 3 9.50 7.59 13.77
N ARG A 4 8.48 7.60 14.63
CA ARG A 4 8.02 6.44 15.39
C ARG A 4 7.51 5.31 14.48
N LEU A 5 6.67 5.63 13.50
CA LEU A 5 6.08 4.64 12.58
C LEU A 5 7.13 4.06 11.63
N VAL A 6 8.11 4.88 11.19
CA VAL A 6 9.25 4.37 10.42
C VAL A 6 10.06 3.37 11.23
N GLY A 7 10.34 3.69 12.51
CA GLY A 7 11.01 2.75 13.44
C GLY A 7 10.22 1.46 13.66
N GLU A 8 8.89 1.56 13.79
CA GLU A 8 7.99 0.41 13.91
C GLU A 8 8.08 -0.50 12.67
N VAL A 9 8.02 0.07 11.46
CA VAL A 9 8.19 -0.70 10.22
C VAL A 9 9.58 -1.30 10.13
N ALA A 10 10.63 -0.53 10.40
CA ALA A 10 12.01 -1.01 10.33
C ALA A 10 12.23 -2.22 11.25
N ALA A 11 11.79 -2.13 12.51
CA ALA A 11 11.88 -3.24 13.46
C ALA A 11 11.05 -4.46 12.99
N TRP A 12 9.84 -4.24 12.46
CA TRP A 12 9.01 -5.34 11.95
C TRP A 12 9.61 -6.01 10.71
N LEU A 13 10.33 -5.26 9.87
CA LEU A 13 10.99 -5.80 8.66
C LEU A 13 12.12 -6.80 8.95
N GLU A 14 12.59 -6.86 10.20
CA GLU A 14 13.55 -7.84 10.71
C GLU A 14 12.87 -9.15 11.18
N SER A 15 11.53 -9.16 11.29
CA SER A 15 10.78 -10.33 11.72
C SER A 15 10.63 -11.39 10.60
N PRO A 16 10.42 -12.68 10.95
CA PRO A 16 10.10 -13.72 9.97
C PRO A 16 8.85 -13.41 9.13
N ALA A 17 7.89 -12.68 9.69
CA ALA A 17 6.67 -12.27 9.00
C ALA A 17 6.95 -11.39 7.77
N ALA A 18 8.05 -10.65 7.78
CA ALA A 18 8.46 -9.78 6.68
C ALA A 18 9.45 -10.43 5.71
N ALA A 19 9.94 -11.65 5.97
CA ALA A 19 11.03 -12.29 5.22
C ALA A 19 10.76 -12.29 3.70
N GLU A 20 9.53 -12.64 3.33
CA GLU A 20 9.10 -12.79 1.93
C GLU A 20 8.76 -11.47 1.22
N LEU A 21 8.89 -10.31 1.88
CA LEU A 21 8.65 -9.02 1.24
C LEU A 21 9.78 -8.67 0.28
N THR A 22 9.39 -8.33 -0.95
CA THR A 22 10.27 -7.74 -1.96
C THR A 22 10.75 -6.35 -1.54
N GLN A 23 11.85 -5.88 -2.14
CA GLN A 23 12.38 -4.54 -1.87
C GLN A 23 11.34 -3.44 -2.14
N SER A 24 10.54 -3.57 -3.19
CA SER A 24 9.47 -2.61 -3.51
C SER A 24 8.37 -2.58 -2.44
N GLU A 25 7.96 -3.73 -1.91
CA GLU A 25 6.96 -3.82 -0.83
C GLU A 25 7.49 -3.16 0.45
N ARG A 26 8.75 -3.43 0.80
CA ARG A 26 9.44 -2.82 1.96
C ARG A 26 9.51 -1.29 1.80
N LEU A 27 9.91 -0.81 0.64
CA LEU A 27 10.05 0.62 0.36
C LEU A 27 8.69 1.35 0.42
N VAL A 28 7.64 0.77 -0.15
CA VAL A 28 6.28 1.35 -0.08
C VAL A 28 5.83 1.49 1.37
N LEU A 29 6.04 0.48 2.22
CA LEU A 29 5.67 0.56 3.65
C LEU A 29 6.44 1.66 4.38
N LEU A 30 7.74 1.76 4.15
CA LEU A 30 8.59 2.80 4.77
C LEU A 30 8.16 4.22 4.34
N LEU A 31 7.85 4.42 3.06
CA LEU A 31 7.38 5.72 2.55
C LEU A 31 6.01 6.12 3.08
N ILE A 32 5.10 5.15 3.24
CA ILE A 32 3.81 5.40 3.89
C ILE A 32 4.05 5.76 5.36
N ALA A 33 4.89 5.01 6.09
CA ALA A 33 5.19 5.25 7.50
C ALA A 33 5.84 6.62 7.74
N GLU A 34 6.78 7.04 6.89
CA GLU A 34 7.46 8.35 6.94
C GLU A 34 6.46 9.51 7.02
N ARG A 35 5.35 9.38 6.27
CA ARG A 35 4.34 10.43 6.10
C ARG A 35 3.05 10.17 6.86
N ALA A 36 2.92 9.03 7.52
CA ALA A 36 1.72 8.67 8.25
C ALA A 36 1.59 9.51 9.53
N LYS A 37 0.35 9.86 9.86
CA LYS A 37 0.02 10.47 11.15
C LYS A 37 -0.08 9.37 12.22
N ASP A 38 0.74 9.45 13.27
CA ASP A 38 0.83 8.44 14.34
C ASP A 38 -0.53 7.96 14.87
N THR A 39 -1.49 8.87 15.06
CA THR A 39 -2.80 8.54 15.64
C THR A 39 -3.75 7.81 14.69
N THR A 40 -3.66 8.07 13.38
CA THR A 40 -4.60 7.50 12.40
C THR A 40 -3.93 6.56 11.42
N ARG A 41 -2.59 6.49 11.45
CA ARG A 41 -1.72 5.78 10.52
C ARG A 41 -1.91 6.20 9.05
N ARG A 42 -2.73 7.21 8.76
CA ARG A 42 -3.01 7.69 7.40
C ARG A 42 -1.86 8.53 6.89
N MET A 43 -1.43 8.24 5.66
CA MET A 43 -0.42 9.01 4.94
C MET A 43 -0.93 10.42 4.67
N LEU A 44 -0.10 11.43 4.95
CA LEU A 44 -0.47 12.83 4.76
C LEU A 44 0.07 13.38 3.44
N SER A 45 -0.75 14.21 2.77
CA SER A 45 -0.24 15.15 1.76
C SER A 45 0.29 16.41 2.46
N PHE A 46 1.39 16.95 1.96
CA PHE A 46 1.97 18.20 2.42
C PHE A 46 1.82 19.31 1.37
N ARG A 47 1.98 20.55 1.81
CA ARG A 47 1.82 21.75 0.96
C ARG A 47 2.77 21.73 -0.25
N GLY A 48 3.96 21.15 -0.09
CA GLY A 48 4.99 21.01 -1.12
C GLY A 48 4.74 19.89 -2.13
N ASP A 49 3.69 19.07 -1.95
CA ASP A 49 3.35 18.01 -2.90
C ASP A 49 2.62 18.61 -4.11
N ARG A 50 3.38 19.33 -4.96
CA ARG A 50 2.88 20.02 -6.14
C ARG A 50 3.81 19.84 -7.34
N ARG A 51 3.23 19.91 -8.54
CA ARG A 51 3.96 20.05 -9.80
C ARG A 51 4.40 21.49 -10.00
N ASP A 52 5.24 21.73 -11.00
CA ASP A 52 5.76 23.05 -11.36
C ASP A 52 4.65 24.06 -11.72
N ASP A 53 3.55 23.57 -12.29
CA ASP A 53 2.34 24.36 -12.60
C ASP A 53 1.47 24.68 -11.35
N GLY A 54 1.92 24.27 -10.16
CA GLY A 54 1.23 24.48 -8.89
C GLY A 54 0.11 23.47 -8.61
N THR A 55 -0.18 22.53 -9.51
CA THR A 55 -1.20 21.50 -9.29
C THR A 55 -0.75 20.50 -8.22
N LYS A 56 -1.68 20.05 -7.38
CA LYS A 56 -1.38 19.05 -6.34
C LYS A 56 -1.06 17.70 -6.98
N ILE A 57 -0.01 17.03 -6.50
CA ILE A 57 0.23 15.61 -6.83
C ILE A 57 -0.55 14.71 -5.89
N THR A 58 -1.02 13.58 -6.42
CA THR A 58 -1.68 12.55 -5.61
C THR A 58 -0.65 11.78 -4.77
N LEU A 59 -1.11 11.10 -3.72
CA LEU A 59 -0.24 10.22 -2.94
C LEU A 59 0.30 9.06 -3.79
N THR A 60 -0.49 8.57 -4.75
CA THR A 60 -0.06 7.56 -5.72
C THR A 60 1.13 8.04 -6.55
N GLU A 61 1.05 9.24 -7.14
CA GLU A 61 2.14 9.82 -7.93
C GLU A 61 3.38 10.07 -7.09
N LEU A 62 3.20 10.50 -5.84
CA LEU A 62 4.31 10.66 -4.91
C LEU A 62 5.00 9.32 -4.61
N LEU A 63 4.24 8.25 -4.38
CA LEU A 63 4.80 6.91 -4.19
C LEU A 63 5.52 6.42 -5.45
N GLN A 64 4.95 6.62 -6.64
CA GLN A 64 5.60 6.28 -7.91
C GLN A 64 6.94 7.00 -8.06
N ALA A 65 6.95 8.33 -7.85
CA ALA A 65 8.16 9.13 -7.97
C ALA A 65 9.27 8.71 -6.98
N ARG A 66 8.90 8.40 -5.73
CA ARG A 66 9.87 8.02 -4.68
C ARG A 66 10.34 6.57 -4.78
N THR A 67 9.51 5.67 -5.31
CA THR A 67 9.85 4.26 -5.48
C THR A 67 10.51 3.95 -6.82
N GLY A 68 10.37 4.84 -7.80
CA GLY A 68 10.72 4.58 -9.20
C GLY A 68 9.80 3.57 -9.89
N LEU A 69 8.68 3.18 -9.27
CA LEU A 69 7.74 2.25 -9.85
C LEU A 69 6.85 2.92 -10.88
N THR A 70 6.60 2.22 -11.98
CA THR A 70 5.53 2.57 -12.92
C THR A 70 4.16 2.43 -12.26
N GLU A 71 3.12 2.96 -12.89
CA GLU A 71 1.74 2.78 -12.42
C GLU A 71 1.38 1.32 -12.20
N ARG A 72 1.69 0.46 -13.17
CA ARG A 72 1.50 -0.99 -13.05
C ARG A 72 2.35 -1.58 -11.92
N GLY A 73 3.62 -1.18 -11.82
CA GLY A 73 4.53 -1.67 -10.78
C GLY A 73 4.05 -1.36 -9.36
N LEU A 74 3.52 -0.14 -9.14
CA LEU A 74 2.93 0.23 -7.86
C LEU A 74 1.63 -0.54 -7.59
N SER A 75 0.76 -0.66 -8.60
CA SER A 75 -0.49 -1.44 -8.50
C SER A 75 -0.21 -2.90 -8.10
N ASP A 76 0.73 -3.54 -8.78
CA ASP A 76 1.13 -4.92 -8.48
C ASP A 76 1.75 -5.04 -7.08
N THR A 77 2.55 -4.06 -6.66
CA THR A 77 3.16 -4.02 -5.32
C THR A 77 2.11 -3.93 -4.23
N VAL A 78 1.17 -3.01 -4.36
CA VAL A 78 0.06 -2.84 -3.42
C VAL A 78 -0.86 -4.07 -3.41
N GLN A 79 -1.07 -4.71 -4.56
CA GLN A 79 -1.84 -5.96 -4.62
C GLN A 79 -1.12 -7.11 -3.89
N ARG A 80 0.21 -7.23 -4.00
CA ARG A 80 0.97 -8.25 -3.25
C ARG A 80 0.93 -7.99 -1.75
N LEU A 81 1.06 -6.74 -1.31
CA LEU A 81 0.88 -6.36 0.10
C LEU A 81 -0.52 -6.75 0.61
N SER A 82 -1.58 -6.43 -0.15
CA SER A 82 -2.96 -6.80 0.19
C SER A 82 -3.14 -8.31 0.29
N LYS A 83 -2.58 -9.09 -0.64
CA LYS A 83 -2.59 -10.57 -0.60
C LYS A 83 -1.84 -11.14 0.62
N ARG A 84 -0.95 -10.37 1.23
CA ARG A 84 -0.24 -10.71 2.48
C ARG A 84 -0.94 -10.18 3.73
N GLY A 85 -2.17 -9.69 3.62
CA GLY A 85 -2.92 -9.09 4.74
C GLY A 85 -2.50 -7.66 5.09
N LEU A 86 -1.64 -7.03 4.29
CA LEU A 86 -1.16 -5.66 4.47
C LEU A 86 -1.90 -4.73 3.51
N GLU A 87 -3.20 -4.52 3.71
CA GLU A 87 -3.95 -3.57 2.88
C GLU A 87 -3.56 -2.14 3.24
N VAL A 88 -2.77 -1.52 2.35
CA VAL A 88 -2.24 -0.17 2.52
C VAL A 88 -3.14 0.93 1.94
N ARG A 89 -4.21 0.58 1.21
CA ARG A 89 -5.14 1.56 0.62
C ARG A 89 -6.35 1.77 1.51
N VAL A 90 -6.86 3.00 1.50
CA VAL A 90 -8.10 3.35 2.23
C VAL A 90 -9.31 3.08 1.34
N PRO A 91 -10.27 2.22 1.76
CA PRO A 91 -11.53 2.03 1.05
C PRO A 91 -12.33 3.33 0.93
N VAL A 92 -12.82 3.63 -0.27
CA VAL A 92 -13.67 4.82 -0.54
C VAL A 92 -15.15 4.47 -0.74
N GLY A 93 -15.46 3.17 -0.77
CA GLY A 93 -16.81 2.64 -0.92
C GLY A 93 -16.80 1.23 -1.50
N LYS A 94 -17.99 0.75 -1.88
CA LYS A 94 -18.19 -0.47 -2.64
C LYS A 94 -18.83 -0.14 -3.99
N ASP A 95 -18.48 -0.88 -5.02
CA ASP A 95 -19.17 -0.79 -6.31
C ASP A 95 -20.55 -1.45 -6.26
N LYS A 96 -21.28 -1.43 -7.38
CA LYS A 96 -22.60 -2.05 -7.52
C LYS A 96 -22.63 -3.56 -7.28
N ASN A 97 -21.47 -4.22 -7.31
CA ASN A 97 -21.30 -5.65 -7.09
C ASN A 97 -20.76 -5.95 -5.68
N GLY A 98 -20.61 -4.94 -4.82
CA GLY A 98 -20.06 -5.08 -3.48
C GLY A 98 -18.54 -5.12 -3.39
N VAL A 99 -17.82 -4.94 -4.51
CA VAL A 99 -16.34 -4.94 -4.56
C VAL A 99 -15.82 -3.65 -3.95
N ILE A 100 -14.84 -3.75 -3.05
CA ILE A 100 -14.23 -2.57 -2.43
C ILE A 100 -13.51 -1.73 -3.49
N MET A 101 -13.86 -0.44 -3.51
CA MET A 101 -13.19 0.56 -4.33
C MET A 101 -12.20 1.35 -3.47
N PHE A 102 -11.06 1.69 -4.05
CA PHE A 102 -10.01 2.50 -3.42
C PHE A 102 -9.82 3.87 -4.09
N ALA A 103 -10.45 4.07 -5.24
CA ALA A 103 -10.48 5.34 -5.95
C ALA A 103 -11.82 5.49 -6.69
N ARG A 104 -12.24 6.73 -6.95
CA ARG A 104 -13.39 7.05 -7.80
C ARG A 104 -13.17 8.41 -8.46
N ARG A 105 -14.02 8.78 -9.42
CA ARG A 105 -13.94 10.12 -10.06
C ARG A 105 -13.91 11.22 -9.00
N GLY A 106 -12.88 12.06 -9.02
CA GLY A 106 -12.66 13.15 -8.06
C GLY A 106 -12.05 12.73 -6.73
N HIS A 107 -11.69 11.46 -6.53
CA HIS A 107 -11.05 10.97 -5.31
C HIS A 107 -9.98 9.92 -5.65
N ALA A 108 -8.71 10.35 -5.63
CA ALA A 108 -7.57 9.48 -5.80
C ALA A 108 -7.39 8.53 -4.60
N THR A 109 -6.59 7.48 -4.77
CA THR A 109 -6.28 6.54 -3.70
C THR A 109 -5.57 7.22 -2.53
N ASP A 110 -6.13 7.06 -1.34
CA ASP A 110 -5.47 7.38 -0.08
C ASP A 110 -4.78 6.14 0.51
N TYR A 111 -3.76 6.38 1.34
CA TYR A 111 -2.93 5.32 1.91
C TYR A 111 -2.92 5.37 3.44
N ILE A 112 -2.80 4.19 4.04
CA ILE A 112 -2.71 3.96 5.48
C ILE A 112 -1.59 2.96 5.75
N LEU A 113 -0.82 3.18 6.82
CA LEU A 113 0.08 2.17 7.32
C LEU A 113 -0.76 1.11 8.06
N PRO A 114 -0.83 -0.14 7.57
CA PRO A 114 -1.60 -1.19 8.24
C PRO A 114 -1.00 -1.52 9.59
N GLU A 115 -1.77 -2.20 10.43
CA GLU A 115 -1.21 -2.92 11.57
C GLU A 115 -0.25 -4.00 11.05
N LEU A 116 0.91 -4.12 11.68
CA LEU A 116 1.96 -5.04 11.25
C LEU A 116 1.80 -6.36 12.02
N PRO A 117 1.39 -7.46 11.36
CA PRO A 117 1.07 -8.69 12.05
C PRO A 117 2.35 -9.42 12.49
N ALA A 118 2.30 -10.11 13.63
CA ALA A 118 3.40 -10.96 14.10
C ALA A 118 3.69 -12.16 13.15
N SER A 119 2.73 -12.52 12.30
CA SER A 119 2.86 -13.54 11.25
C SER A 119 2.04 -13.16 10.02
N VAL A 120 2.63 -13.28 8.83
CA VAL A 120 1.91 -13.12 7.55
C VAL A 120 1.43 -14.49 7.10
N SER A 121 0.12 -14.76 7.24
CA SER A 121 -0.50 -15.94 6.60
C SER A 121 -0.88 -15.57 5.16
N LEU A 122 -0.37 -16.31 4.19
CA LEU A 122 -0.87 -16.23 2.82
C LEU A 122 -2.28 -16.86 2.79
N PRO A 123 -3.28 -16.24 2.14
CA PRO A 123 -4.54 -16.90 1.86
C PRO A 123 -4.29 -18.14 0.99
N GLU A 124 -5.06 -19.19 1.23
CA GLU A 124 -4.97 -20.45 0.47
C GLU A 124 -5.10 -20.15 -1.04
N PRO A 125 -4.19 -20.69 -1.88
CA PRO A 125 -4.31 -20.50 -3.32
C PRO A 125 -5.68 -20.99 -3.81
N PRO A 126 -6.34 -20.28 -4.74
CA PRO A 126 -7.60 -20.76 -5.29
C PRO A 126 -7.41 -22.17 -5.88
N PRO A 127 -8.40 -23.07 -5.75
CA PRO A 127 -8.30 -24.41 -6.29
C PRO A 127 -7.99 -24.32 -7.78
N ARG A 128 -6.90 -24.98 -8.20
CA ARG A 128 -6.51 -25.05 -9.63
C ARG A 128 -7.71 -25.63 -10.37
N ARG A 129 -8.33 -24.85 -11.26
CA ARG A 129 -9.37 -25.36 -12.16
C ARG A 129 -8.79 -26.57 -12.88
N GLY A 130 -9.35 -27.75 -12.59
CA GLY A 130 -8.91 -29.00 -13.18
C GLY A 130 -8.92 -28.88 -14.70
N SER A 131 -7.81 -29.25 -15.33
CA SER A 131 -7.78 -29.51 -16.75
C SER A 131 -8.72 -30.67 -17.04
N HIS A 132 -9.94 -30.38 -17.50
CA HIS A 132 -10.73 -31.35 -18.23
C HIS A 132 -9.98 -31.64 -19.52
N ARG A 133 -9.17 -32.71 -19.50
CA ARG A 133 -8.76 -33.41 -20.71
C ARG A 133 -9.96 -34.25 -21.12
N SER A 134 -10.66 -33.80 -22.16
CA SER A 134 -11.40 -34.69 -23.05
C SER A 134 -10.45 -35.21 -24.12
#